data_AF-A0A7S4KRS3-F1
#
_entry.id   AF-A0A7S4KRS3-F1
#
_cell.length_a   1.000
_cell.length_b   1.000
_cell.length_c   1.000
_cell.angle_alpha   90.00
_cell.angle_beta   90.00
_cell.angle_gamma   90.00
#
_symmetry.space_group_name_H-M   'P 1'
#
loop_
_entity.id
_entity.type
_entity.pdbx_description
1 polymer ?
#
loop_
_entity_poly.entity_id
_entity_poly.type
_entity_poly.pdbx_seq_one_letter_code
_entity_poly.pdbx_strand_id
1 'polypeptide(L)'
;MPTATKRRPEDSEAKELENFVHGPFSVLDSSMRSGDQVLISCRSNKKLVGRIRAFDRHMNMILDNSQEIWMDSSSMGYANRRMLGKVFLRGDNVILVVKNPGKATESD
;
A
#
# COMPACT_ATOMS: atom_id res chain seq x y z
N MET A 1 -38.61 -18.22 -7.01
CA MET A 1 -37.17 -18.12 -6.70
C MET A 1 -36.61 -16.95 -7.51
N PRO A 2 -36.12 -15.86 -6.90
CA PRO A 2 -35.55 -14.77 -7.69
C PRO A 2 -34.22 -15.25 -8.27
N THR A 3 -34.13 -15.20 -9.60
CA THR A 3 -32.97 -15.58 -10.40
C THR A 3 -31.79 -14.65 -10.11
N ALA A 4 -30.61 -15.22 -9.85
CA ALA A 4 -29.38 -14.46 -9.69
C ALA A 4 -29.10 -13.62 -10.94
N THR A 5 -29.31 -12.30 -10.84
CA THR A 5 -29.01 -11.33 -11.89
C THR A 5 -27.51 -11.36 -12.19
N LYS A 6 -27.13 -11.98 -13.30
CA LYS A 6 -25.78 -11.98 -13.85
C LYS A 6 -25.46 -10.54 -14.30
N ARG A 7 -24.72 -9.80 -13.48
CA ARG A 7 -24.33 -8.40 -13.77
C ARG A 7 -23.37 -8.40 -14.96
N ARG A 8 -23.46 -7.38 -15.82
CA ARG A 8 -22.55 -7.21 -16.96
C ARG A 8 -21.13 -6.88 -16.46
N PRO A 9 -20.06 -7.33 -17.13
CA PRO A 9 -18.67 -7.13 -16.68
C PRO A 9 -18.29 -5.66 -16.51
N GLU A 10 -18.77 -4.81 -17.41
CA GLU A 10 -18.57 -3.35 -17.39
C GLU A 10 -19.15 -2.66 -16.15
N ASP A 11 -20.31 -3.13 -15.67
CA ASP A 11 -20.97 -2.60 -14.47
C ASP A 11 -20.24 -3.00 -13.17
N SER A 12 -19.43 -4.08 -13.19
CA SER A 12 -18.59 -4.46 -12.05
C SER A 12 -17.31 -3.64 -11.94
N GLU A 13 -16.63 -3.35 -13.05
CA GLU A 13 -15.39 -2.58 -13.06
C GLU A 13 -15.62 -1.12 -12.64
N ALA A 14 -16.72 -0.52 -13.10
CA ALA A 14 -17.10 0.84 -12.71
C ALA A 14 -17.35 0.96 -11.20
N LYS A 15 -18.03 -0.02 -10.60
CA LYS A 15 -18.24 -0.09 -9.15
C LYS A 15 -16.95 -0.32 -8.37
N GLU A 16 -16.03 -1.12 -8.91
CA GLU A 16 -14.73 -1.32 -8.29
C GLU A 16 -13.92 -0.01 -8.28
N LEU A 17 -13.93 0.74 -9.37
CA LEU A 17 -13.28 2.05 -9.44
C LEU A 17 -13.89 3.06 -8.46
N GLU A 18 -15.22 3.11 -8.39
CA GLU A 18 -15.95 3.98 -7.47
C GLU A 18 -15.63 3.66 -6.00
N ASN A 19 -15.48 2.37 -5.67
CA ASN A 19 -15.06 1.90 -4.35
C ASN A 19 -13.61 2.28 -4.01
N PHE A 20 -12.72 2.40 -5.00
CA PHE A 20 -11.35 2.86 -4.79
C PHE A 20 -11.31 4.36 -4.47
N VAL A 21 -12.18 5.15 -5.07
CA VAL A 21 -12.21 6.61 -4.92
C VAL A 21 -12.94 7.06 -3.64
N HIS A 22 -14.08 6.43 -3.31
CA HIS A 22 -14.94 6.87 -2.20
C HIS A 22 -14.91 5.94 -0.97
N GLY A 23 -13.98 4.99 -0.93
CA GLY A 23 -13.88 3.97 0.12
C GLY A 23 -12.64 4.07 1.01
N PRO A 24 -12.40 3.07 1.87
CA PRO A 24 -11.19 2.98 2.70
C PRO A 24 -9.90 2.91 1.86
N PHE A 25 -9.99 2.49 0.60
CA PHE A 25 -8.88 2.48 -0.35
C PHE A 25 -8.51 3.87 -0.89
N SER A 26 -9.31 4.91 -0.63
CA SER A 26 -9.00 6.29 -1.02
C SER A 26 -7.66 6.79 -0.47
N VAL A 27 -7.22 6.25 0.67
CA VAL A 27 -5.89 6.53 1.23
C VAL A 27 -4.79 5.99 0.31
N LEU A 28 -4.97 4.80 -0.27
CA LEU A 28 -4.02 4.22 -1.22
C LEU A 28 -4.03 4.96 -2.55
N ASP A 29 -5.22 5.29 -3.07
CA ASP A 29 -5.37 6.04 -4.33
C ASP A 29 -4.75 7.44 -4.20
N SER A 30 -5.04 8.16 -3.12
CA SER A 30 -4.45 9.48 -2.87
C SER A 30 -2.93 9.40 -2.67
N SER A 31 -2.41 8.39 -1.96
CA SER A 31 -0.96 8.16 -1.84
C SER A 31 -0.30 7.84 -3.18
N MET A 32 -0.95 7.06 -4.04
CA MET A 32 -0.44 6.73 -5.37
C MET A 32 -0.40 7.97 -6.29
N ARG A 33 -1.47 8.78 -6.30
CA ARG A 33 -1.56 10.00 -7.12
C ARG A 33 -0.59 11.08 -6.68
N SER A 34 -0.50 11.34 -5.38
CA SER A 34 0.46 12.31 -4.82
C SER A 34 1.90 11.79 -4.84
N GLY A 35 2.08 10.49 -5.04
CA GLY A 35 3.38 9.82 -4.96
C GLY A 35 3.94 9.82 -3.53
N ASP A 36 3.10 9.99 -2.51
CA ASP A 36 3.55 10.09 -1.12
C ASP A 36 4.21 8.79 -0.63
N GLN A 37 5.12 8.94 0.32
CA GLN A 37 5.72 7.80 0.98
C GLN A 37 4.69 7.14 1.90
N VAL A 38 4.63 5.82 1.87
CA VAL A 38 3.77 5.02 2.74
C VAL A 38 4.63 4.12 3.63
N LEU A 39 4.15 3.89 4.85
CA LEU A 39 4.65 2.88 5.76
C LEU A 39 3.67 1.71 5.78
N ILE A 40 4.16 0.51 5.48
CA ILE A 40 3.39 -0.72 5.43
C ILE A 40 3.93 -1.67 6.49
N SER A 41 3.09 -2.10 7.42
CA SER A 41 3.44 -3.12 8.41
C SER A 41 3.08 -4.49 7.86
N CYS A 42 4.07 -5.37 7.74
CA CYS A 42 3.90 -6.73 7.25
C CYS A 42 3.73 -7.74 8.39
N ARG A 43 3.08 -8.87 8.11
CA ARG A 43 2.86 -9.97 9.06
C ARG A 43 4.15 -10.61 9.59
N SER A 44 5.26 -10.50 8.86
CA SER A 44 6.58 -10.96 9.29
C SER A 44 7.25 -10.06 10.34
N ASN A 45 6.50 -9.15 10.97
CA ASN A 45 7.01 -8.11 11.89
C ASN A 45 8.08 -7.20 11.25
N LYS A 46 8.06 -7.10 9.92
CA LYS A 46 8.89 -6.18 9.15
C LYS A 46 8.04 -5.03 8.66
N LYS A 47 8.66 -3.87 8.53
CA LYS A 47 8.03 -2.66 8.02
C LYS A 47 8.63 -2.32 6.66
N LEU A 48 7.79 -2.06 5.68
CA LEU A 48 8.19 -1.57 4.37
C LEU A 48 7.86 -0.09 4.27
N VAL A 49 8.79 0.68 3.72
CA VAL A 49 8.64 2.09 3.46
C VAL A 49 8.88 2.29 1.98
N GLY A 50 7.95 2.91 1.26
CA GLY A 50 8.10 3.08 -0.19
C GLY A 50 7.02 3.97 -0.79
N ARG A 51 7.01 4.09 -2.12
CA ARG A 51 5.96 4.82 -2.85
C ARG A 51 5.14 3.83 -3.67
N ILE A 52 3.82 3.92 -3.58
CA ILE A 52 2.91 3.04 -4.32
C ILE A 52 2.88 3.49 -5.79
N ARG A 53 3.12 2.56 -6.71
CA ARG A 53 2.97 2.76 -8.16
C ARG A 53 1.67 2.20 -8.71
N ALA A 54 1.19 1.11 -8.11
CA ALA A 54 -0.07 0.48 -8.45
C ALA A 54 -0.55 -0.34 -7.23
N PHE A 55 -1.87 -0.53 -7.12
CA PHE A 55 -2.49 -1.41 -6.14
C PHE A 55 -3.71 -2.10 -6.74
N ASP A 56 -4.20 -3.16 -6.08
CA ASP A 56 -5.44 -3.85 -6.46
C ASP A 56 -6.40 -4.02 -5.27
N ARG A 57 -7.54 -4.67 -5.53
CA ARG A 57 -8.59 -4.95 -4.51
C ARG A 57 -8.15 -5.88 -3.38
N HIS A 58 -7.13 -6.71 -3.61
CA HIS A 58 -6.56 -7.59 -2.60
C HIS A 58 -5.46 -6.90 -1.80
N MET A 59 -5.19 -5.62 -2.09
CA MET A 59 -4.08 -4.85 -1.55
C MET A 59 -2.72 -5.43 -1.98
N ASN A 60 -2.65 -6.13 -3.11
CA ASN A 60 -1.36 -6.35 -3.77
C ASN A 60 -0.87 -4.99 -4.28
N MET A 61 0.42 -4.70 -4.09
CA MET A 61 0.98 -3.39 -4.40
C MET A 61 2.29 -3.51 -5.15
N ILE A 62 2.53 -2.60 -6.08
CA ILE A 62 3.85 -2.36 -6.66
C ILE A 62 4.43 -1.15 -5.95
N LEU A 63 5.54 -1.35 -5.26
CA LEU A 63 6.25 -0.30 -4.54
C LEU A 63 7.54 0.06 -5.28
N ASP A 64 7.84 1.35 -5.33
CA ASP A 64 9.10 1.89 -5.85
C ASP A 64 9.91 2.54 -4.73
N ASN A 65 11.23 2.56 -4.88
CA ASN A 65 12.18 3.05 -3.88
C ASN A 65 11.92 2.49 -2.47
N SER A 66 11.64 1.19 -2.40
CA SER A 66 11.24 0.50 -1.17
C SER A 66 12.42 0.23 -0.26
N GLN A 67 12.21 0.43 1.04
CA GLN A 67 13.13 0.14 2.12
C GLN A 67 12.44 -0.78 3.13
N GLU A 68 13.09 -1.89 3.47
CA GLU A 68 12.68 -2.81 4.53
C GLU A 68 13.35 -2.42 5.85
N ILE A 69 12.57 -2.39 6.92
CA ILE A 69 12.99 -2.05 8.27
C ILE A 69 12.55 -3.17 9.21
N TRP A 70 13.49 -3.73 9.98
CA TRP A 70 13.18 -4.74 10.98
C TRP A 70 14.07 -4.57 12.22
N MET A 71 13.61 -5.09 13.34
CA MET A 71 14.39 -5.14 14.58
C MET A 71 14.83 -6.58 14.78
N ASP A 72 16.12 -6.80 15.02
CA ASP A 72 16.63 -8.09 15.46
C ASP A 72 16.80 -8.04 16.99
N SER A 73 16.55 -9.17 17.65
CA SER A 73 16.85 -9.40 19.07
C SER A 73 18.30 -9.12 19.43
N SER A 74 19.23 -9.31 18.50
CA SER A 74 20.66 -9.02 18.68
C SER A 74 21.03 -7.55 18.40
N SER A 75 20.12 -6.77 17.83
CA SER A 75 20.39 -5.35 17.56
C SER A 75 20.16 -4.56 18.84
N MET A 76 21.21 -3.98 19.42
CA MET A 76 21.18 -3.16 20.64
C MET A 76 20.33 -1.87 20.47
N GLY A 77 19.02 -2.01 20.25
CA GLY A 77 18.07 -0.91 20.05
C GLY A 77 18.06 -0.29 18.65
N TYR A 78 18.92 -0.73 17.72
CA TYR A 78 18.97 -0.19 16.36
C TYR A 78 18.10 -1.00 15.39
N ALA A 79 17.27 -0.31 14.59
CA ALA A 79 16.51 -0.94 13.53
C ALA A 79 17.39 -1.16 12.29
N ASN A 80 17.48 -2.41 11.83
CA ASN A 80 18.14 -2.76 10.58
C ASN A 80 17.32 -2.22 9.41
N ARG A 81 18.02 -1.70 8.40
CA ARG A 81 17.41 -1.12 7.21
C ARG A 81 18.06 -1.66 5.95
N ARG A 82 17.25 -2.06 4.97
CA ARG A 82 17.72 -2.55 3.67
C ARG A 82 16.95 -1.90 2.54
N MET A 83 17.65 -1.40 1.53
CA MET A 83 17.02 -0.95 0.29
C MET A 83 16.68 -2.16 -0.59
N LEU A 84 15.44 -2.24 -1.05
CA LEU A 84 14.95 -3.27 -1.96
C LEU A 84 14.71 -2.73 -3.38
N GLY A 85 14.49 -1.42 -3.53
CA GLY A 85 14.20 -0.80 -4.83
C GLY A 85 12.75 -1.04 -5.26
N LYS A 86 12.54 -1.66 -6.43
CA LYS A 86 11.20 -2.02 -6.93
C LYS A 86 10.76 -3.36 -6.36
N VAL A 87 9.59 -3.39 -5.73
CA VAL A 87 9.08 -4.58 -5.04
C VAL A 87 7.62 -4.80 -5.41
N PHE A 88 7.26 -6.07 -5.64
CA PHE A 88 5.87 -6.51 -5.65
C PHE A 88 5.51 -7.07 -4.28
N LEU A 89 4.54 -6.44 -3.61
CA LEU A 89 4.04 -6.86 -2.30
C LEU A 89 2.70 -7.56 -2.47
N ARG A 90 2.59 -8.76 -1.91
CA ARG A 90 1.33 -9.51 -1.84
C ARG A 90 0.46 -8.99 -0.68
N GLY A 91 -0.83 -8.75 -0.95
CA GLY A 91 -1.77 -8.14 -0.02
C GLY A 91 -2.09 -8.95 1.23
N ASP A 92 -1.99 -10.28 1.17
CA ASP A 92 -2.16 -11.16 2.34
C ASP A 92 -1.15 -10.87 3.47
N ASN A 93 0.01 -10.28 3.12
CA ASN A 93 1.05 -9.92 4.08
C ASN A 93 0.84 -8.54 4.72
N VAL A 94 -0.06 -7.72 4.18
CA VAL A 94 -0.30 -6.35 4.63
C VAL A 94 -1.21 -6.37 5.85
N ILE A 95 -0.78 -5.74 6.94
CA ILE A 95 -1.59 -5.57 8.16
C ILE A 95 -2.09 -4.14 8.26
N LEU A 96 -1.18 -3.17 8.10
CA LEU A 96 -1.46 -1.75 8.29
C LEU A 96 -0.76 -0.97 7.19
N VAL A 97 -1.47 0.00 6.63
CA VAL A 97 -0.91 1.00 5.74
C VAL A 97 -1.12 2.38 6.34
N VAL A 98 -0.04 3.14 6.45
CA VAL A 98 -0.07 4.52 6.93
C VAL A 98 0.50 5.41 5.85
N LYS A 99 -0.31 6.34 5.37
CA LYS A 99 0.15 7.44 4.53
C LYS A 99 1.01 8.38 5.36
N ASN A 100 2.23 8.66 4.93
CA ASN A 100 3.01 9.71 5.55
C ASN A 100 2.34 11.06 5.22
N PRO A 101 2.00 11.91 6.20
CA PRO A 101 1.37 13.23 5.96
C PRO A 101 2.25 14.24 5.20
N GLY A 102 3.31 13.80 4.53
CA GLY A 102 4.26 14.62 3.80
C GLY A 102 5.35 15.21 4.71
N LYS A 103 6.54 15.40 4.14
CA LYS A 103 7.49 16.37 4.69
C LYS A 103 6.93 17.76 4.39
N ALA A 104 6.92 18.66 5.37
CA ALA A 104 6.85 20.08 5.08
C ALA A 104 7.88 20.36 3.97
N THR A 105 7.44 21.02 2.90
CA THR A 105 8.32 21.54 1.86
C THR A 105 9.42 22.37 2.53
N GLU A 106 10.62 21.81 2.68
CA GLU A 106 11.84 22.60 2.75
C GLU A 106 12.05 23.12 1.32
N SER A 107 11.49 24.30 1.08
CA SER A 107 11.89 25.16 -0.03
C SER A 107 13.29 25.68 0.27
N ASP A 108 14.27 25.24 -0.51
CA ASP A 108 15.48 26.05 -0.79
C ASP A 108 15.09 27.31 -1.58
#